data_AF-A0A0F8ZAE0-F1
#
_entry.id   AF-A0A0F8ZAE0-F1
#
_cell.length_a   1.000
_cell.length_b   1.000
_cell.length_c   1.000
_cell.angle_alpha   90.00
_cell.angle_beta   90.00
_cell.angle_gamma   90.00
#
_symmetry.space_group_name_H-M   'P 1'
#
loop_
_entity.id
_entity.type
_entity.pdbx_description
1 polymer ?
#
loop_
_entity_poly.entity_id
_entity_poly.type
_entity_poly.pdbx_seq_one_letter_code
_entity_poly.pdbx_strand_id
1 'polypeptide(L)'
;IDYVWTRTSGSINADIVKTITDTFLNQYDGFSNYQKLYDITVDFDYTFTKDNSLYTDLAKIYITYGASQDSFNLIKEGTPQSFSYTFEFDSATESGFEVKFEISNGQLDLSNMDYSYLFKCIENPSGNIVLQQEFEVSYPYNFYRTTEHLLVDIDYSFVNNPNGITYYNTYGRTNKFEIIFQVKARGEWYEQVYAKSTSTAEIYTFDLSQFIITNQLRYLEDFKIKFVLIGEDTEIIVSSISLRNQMEIKEFYRIIDLESGFVSEWIEFNSGTILKLSDLAYLPNKFTIEYKVIDPAGNEATVSTYNGGFEYLGFSTEKTLTWTDDNIDLNSVSQIDRTLSITADFGGIPNLD
;
A
#
# COMPACT_ATOMS: atom_id res chain seq x y z
N ILE A 1 -52.31 -18.58 38.00
CA ILE A 1 -51.99 -18.39 39.43
C ILE A 1 -52.67 -17.10 39.82
N ASP A 2 -53.65 -17.16 40.72
CA ASP A 2 -54.36 -15.97 41.20
C ASP A 2 -53.49 -15.28 42.26
N TYR A 3 -53.11 -14.03 42.01
CA TYR A 3 -52.34 -13.23 42.96
C TYR A 3 -53.21 -12.07 43.46
N VAL A 4 -53.40 -11.99 44.77
CA VAL A 4 -54.06 -10.86 45.45
C VAL A 4 -52.96 -10.02 46.09
N TRP A 5 -52.83 -8.77 45.66
CA TRP A 5 -51.91 -7.81 46.28
C TRP A 5 -52.58 -7.07 47.43
N THR A 6 -51.94 -7.08 48.60
CA THR A 6 -52.33 -6.25 49.75
C THR A 6 -51.47 -5.01 49.78
N ARG A 7 -52.13 -3.85 49.87
CA ARG A 7 -51.51 -2.53 49.77
C ARG A 7 -50.73 -2.16 51.04
N THR A 8 -49.44 -1.91 50.93
CA THR A 8 -48.64 -1.25 51.98
C THR A 8 -48.41 0.22 51.62
N SER A 9 -48.35 1.08 52.64
CA SER A 9 -48.02 2.50 52.49
C SER A 9 -46.52 2.68 52.21
N GLY A 10 -46.16 3.33 51.10
CA GLY A 10 -44.78 3.63 50.70
C GLY A 10 -44.58 3.46 49.19
N SER A 11 -43.49 4.00 48.64
CA SER A 11 -43.07 3.73 47.26
C SER A 11 -42.53 2.31 47.19
N ILE A 12 -43.36 1.35 46.78
CA ILE A 12 -42.90 0.01 46.42
C ILE A 12 -42.41 0.11 44.99
N ASN A 13 -41.10 0.02 44.81
CA ASN A 13 -40.49 -0.03 43.48
C ASN A 13 -40.27 -1.49 43.09
N ALA A 14 -40.51 -1.83 41.82
CA ALA A 14 -40.04 -3.05 41.23
C ALA A 14 -38.67 -2.78 40.58
N ASP A 15 -37.68 -3.56 41.01
CA ASP A 15 -36.32 -3.49 40.49
C ASP A 15 -36.06 -4.68 39.57
N ILE A 16 -35.63 -4.41 38.34
CA ILE A 16 -35.11 -5.42 37.42
C ILE A 16 -33.65 -5.08 37.16
N VAL A 17 -32.74 -5.96 37.54
CA VAL A 17 -31.29 -5.79 37.33
C VAL A 17 -30.80 -6.87 36.38
N LYS A 18 -30.07 -6.45 35.34
CA LYS A 18 -29.32 -7.33 34.45
C LYS A 18 -27.84 -6.99 34.56
N THR A 19 -27.07 -7.91 35.12
CA THR A 19 -25.61 -7.85 35.17
C THR A 19 -25.04 -8.44 33.88
N ILE A 20 -24.14 -7.71 33.22
CA ILE A 20 -23.47 -8.13 31.98
C ILE A 20 -22.00 -8.34 32.28
N THR A 21 -21.55 -9.60 32.21
CA THR A 21 -20.19 -10.05 32.60
C THR A 21 -19.61 -11.02 31.57
N ASP A 22 -19.88 -10.80 30.28
CA ASP A 22 -19.41 -11.72 29.24
C ASP A 22 -17.89 -11.57 28.97
N THR A 23 -17.33 -12.56 28.30
CA THR A 23 -15.93 -12.57 27.86
C THR A 23 -15.69 -11.76 26.58
N PHE A 24 -16.73 -11.17 25.98
CA PHE A 24 -16.57 -10.29 24.83
C PHE A 24 -16.13 -8.89 25.26
N LEU A 25 -16.52 -8.45 26.47
CA LEU A 25 -16.06 -7.21 27.09
C LEU A 25 -14.54 -7.12 27.30
N ASN A 26 -13.82 -8.24 27.21
CA ASN A 26 -12.36 -8.29 27.32
C ASN A 26 -11.69 -9.01 26.14
N GLN A 27 -12.37 -9.11 24.99
CA GLN A 27 -11.88 -9.84 23.82
C GLN A 27 -10.50 -9.37 23.34
N TYR A 28 -10.22 -8.05 23.43
CA TYR A 28 -8.98 -7.44 22.94
C TYR A 28 -7.96 -7.20 24.06
N ASP A 29 -8.21 -7.66 25.28
CA ASP A 29 -7.30 -7.51 26.41
C ASP A 29 -5.96 -8.24 26.25
N GLY A 30 -5.89 -9.20 25.32
CA GLY A 30 -4.66 -9.91 24.99
C GLY A 30 -3.59 -9.03 24.32
N PHE A 31 -3.98 -7.85 23.80
CA PHE A 31 -3.06 -6.92 23.16
C PHE A 31 -2.47 -5.94 24.18
N SER A 32 -1.34 -6.33 24.79
CA SER A 32 -0.69 -5.59 25.89
C SER A 32 -0.24 -4.16 25.54
N ASN A 33 -0.12 -3.85 24.24
CA ASN A 33 0.28 -2.54 23.74
C ASN A 33 -0.88 -1.54 23.68
N TYR A 34 -2.12 -1.96 23.93
CA TYR A 34 -3.28 -1.07 23.95
C TYR A 34 -3.82 -0.85 25.36
N GLN A 35 -4.46 0.29 25.56
CA GLN A 35 -5.33 0.53 26.69
C GLN A 35 -6.57 -0.35 26.56
N LYS A 36 -7.08 -0.81 27.69
CA LYS A 36 -8.19 -1.75 27.78
C LYS A 36 -9.56 -1.05 27.82
N LEU A 37 -9.70 -0.06 26.95
CA LEU A 37 -10.85 0.85 26.95
C LEU A 37 -11.81 0.50 25.80
N TYR A 38 -13.10 0.57 26.10
CA TYR A 38 -14.18 0.27 25.17
C TYR A 38 -15.27 1.34 25.30
N ASP A 39 -15.90 1.72 24.19
CA ASP A 39 -17.19 2.40 24.23
C ASP A 39 -18.30 1.34 24.20
N ILE A 40 -19.08 1.25 25.28
CA ILE A 40 -20.25 0.36 25.37
C ILE A 40 -21.50 1.18 25.10
N THR A 41 -22.31 0.75 24.14
CA THR A 41 -23.63 1.33 23.89
C THR A 41 -24.70 0.33 24.30
N VAL A 42 -25.58 0.74 25.21
CA VAL A 42 -26.78 -0.01 25.60
C VAL A 42 -27.98 0.60 24.91
N ASP A 43 -28.75 -0.22 24.21
CA ASP A 43 -29.95 0.20 23.52
C ASP A 43 -31.12 -0.77 23.77
N PHE A 44 -32.33 -0.21 23.83
CA PHE A 44 -33.57 -0.96 23.95
C PHE A 44 -34.76 -0.10 23.59
N ASP A 45 -35.85 -0.77 23.22
CA ASP A 45 -37.17 -0.18 23.10
C ASP A 45 -37.98 -0.43 24.37
N TYR A 46 -38.82 0.53 24.74
CA TYR A 46 -39.70 0.40 25.90
C TYR A 46 -41.05 1.07 25.71
N THR A 47 -42.03 0.63 26.49
CA THR A 47 -43.30 1.34 26.70
C THR A 47 -43.60 1.33 28.20
N PHE A 48 -43.91 2.48 28.77
CA PHE A 48 -44.39 2.57 30.14
C PHE A 48 -45.87 2.97 30.16
N THR A 49 -46.71 2.11 30.73
CA THR A 49 -48.13 2.34 30.90
C THR A 49 -48.46 2.55 32.37
N LYS A 50 -49.01 3.71 32.71
CA LYS A 50 -49.41 4.03 34.08
C LYS A 50 -50.65 3.24 34.49
N ASP A 51 -50.61 2.58 35.65
CA ASP A 51 -51.72 1.74 36.14
C ASP A 51 -52.84 2.58 36.76
N ASN A 52 -52.49 3.51 37.66
CA ASN A 52 -53.46 4.31 38.40
C ASN A 52 -53.13 5.80 38.35
N SER A 53 -54.03 6.58 37.75
CA SER A 53 -53.88 8.03 37.56
C SER A 53 -53.88 8.84 38.87
N LEU A 54 -54.40 8.29 39.97
CA LEU A 54 -54.46 8.95 41.27
C LEU A 54 -53.14 8.92 42.05
N TYR A 55 -52.19 8.06 41.64
CA TYR A 55 -50.90 7.91 42.32
C TYR A 55 -49.75 8.39 41.44
N THR A 56 -48.65 8.79 42.08
CA THR A 56 -47.41 9.13 41.41
C THR A 56 -46.77 7.86 40.85
N ASP A 57 -46.20 7.97 39.66
CA ASP A 57 -45.54 6.90 38.91
C ASP A 57 -44.05 7.21 38.72
N LEU A 58 -43.24 6.16 38.72
CA LEU A 58 -41.79 6.21 38.55
C LEU A 58 -41.40 5.24 37.43
N ALA A 59 -40.49 5.68 36.57
CA ALA A 59 -39.78 4.81 35.64
C ALA A 59 -38.39 5.40 35.40
N LYS A 60 -37.36 4.69 35.85
CA LYS A 60 -35.97 5.09 35.74
C LYS A 60 -35.10 3.92 35.30
N ILE A 61 -34.02 4.26 34.60
CA ILE A 61 -32.93 3.34 34.31
C ILE A 61 -31.67 3.86 35.00
N TYR A 62 -30.87 2.92 35.52
CA TYR A 62 -29.56 3.12 36.09
C TYR A 62 -28.56 2.25 35.33
N ILE A 63 -27.42 2.82 34.98
CA ILE A 63 -26.31 2.09 34.37
C ILE A 63 -25.13 2.24 35.31
N THR A 64 -24.70 1.13 35.93
CA THR A 64 -23.60 1.09 36.89
C THR A 64 -22.40 0.42 36.24
N TYR A 65 -21.26 1.08 36.23
CA TYR A 65 -20.01 0.59 35.64
C TYR A 65 -18.82 1.09 36.48
N GLY A 66 -18.05 0.16 37.03
CA GLY A 66 -17.04 0.46 38.03
C GLY A 66 -17.56 1.26 39.22
N ALA A 67 -16.88 2.36 39.53
CA ALA A 67 -17.28 3.26 40.61
C ALA A 67 -18.35 4.28 40.19
N SER A 68 -18.79 4.26 38.93
CA SER A 68 -19.72 5.23 38.35
C SER A 68 -21.14 4.65 38.23
N GLN A 69 -22.12 5.53 38.33
CA GLN A 69 -23.52 5.22 38.07
C GLN A 69 -24.19 6.42 37.42
N ASP A 70 -24.78 6.18 36.25
CA ASP A 70 -25.65 7.15 35.57
C ASP A 70 -27.10 6.76 35.71
N SER A 71 -27.98 7.76 35.66
CA SER A 71 -29.43 7.54 35.79
C SER A 71 -30.25 8.44 34.88
N PHE A 72 -31.32 7.88 34.34
CA PHE A 72 -32.19 8.55 33.38
C PHE A 72 -33.65 8.32 33.72
N ASN A 73 -34.47 9.36 33.62
CA ASN A 73 -35.92 9.22 33.70
C ASN A 73 -36.46 8.73 32.35
N LEU A 74 -37.30 7.70 32.39
CA LEU A 74 -37.98 7.20 31.20
C LEU A 74 -39.23 8.04 30.90
N ILE A 75 -39.63 8.11 29.63
CA ILE A 75 -40.86 8.77 29.18
C ILE A 75 -42.06 7.86 29.51
N LYS A 76 -43.13 8.44 30.04
CA LYS A 76 -44.23 7.70 30.69
C LYS A 76 -45.59 7.91 30.01
N GLU A 77 -45.59 8.15 28.70
CA GLU A 77 -46.77 8.54 27.93
C GLU A 77 -47.58 7.37 27.34
N GLY A 78 -47.21 6.12 27.65
CA GLY A 78 -47.91 4.93 27.11
C GLY A 78 -47.67 4.66 25.62
N THR A 79 -46.75 5.41 24.99
CA THR A 79 -46.32 5.20 23.60
C THR A 79 -44.96 4.50 23.56
N PRO A 80 -44.66 3.74 22.49
CA PRO A 80 -43.33 3.17 22.31
C PRO A 80 -42.25 4.24 22.23
N GLN A 81 -41.14 3.98 22.91
CA GLN A 81 -39.96 4.84 23.01
C GLN A 81 -38.71 3.98 22.77
N SER A 82 -37.62 4.63 22.33
CA SER A 82 -36.30 4.01 22.24
C SER A 82 -35.34 4.72 23.18
N PHE A 83 -34.43 3.97 23.78
CA PHE A 83 -33.35 4.47 24.61
C PHE A 83 -32.02 3.99 24.05
N SER A 84 -31.02 4.86 24.04
CA SER A 84 -29.64 4.53 23.67
C SER A 84 -28.69 5.36 24.54
N TYR A 85 -27.70 4.73 25.13
CA TYR A 85 -26.69 5.40 25.94
C TYR A 85 -25.32 4.75 25.77
N THR A 86 -24.30 5.58 25.57
CA THR A 86 -22.90 5.15 25.40
C THR A 86 -22.06 5.64 26.58
N PHE A 87 -21.24 4.76 27.13
CA PHE A 87 -20.27 5.06 28.19
C PHE A 87 -18.93 4.36 27.93
N GLU A 88 -17.87 4.89 28.54
CA GLU A 88 -16.55 4.28 28.49
C GLU A 88 -16.42 3.19 29.57
N PHE A 89 -15.95 2.01 29.16
CA PHE A 89 -15.69 0.85 29.99
C PHE A 89 -14.21 0.51 29.99
N ASP A 90 -13.63 0.33 31.18
CA ASP A 90 -12.23 -0.07 31.37
C ASP A 90 -12.18 -1.52 31.88
N SER A 91 -11.84 -2.46 31.00
CA SER A 91 -11.71 -3.88 31.37
C SER A 91 -10.44 -4.19 32.17
N ALA A 92 -9.54 -3.22 32.36
CA ALA A 92 -8.41 -3.38 33.27
C ALA A 92 -8.86 -3.38 34.74
N THR A 93 -9.88 -2.59 35.07
CA THR A 93 -10.40 -2.47 36.43
C THR A 93 -11.74 -3.15 36.63
N GLU A 94 -12.50 -3.36 35.56
CA GLU A 94 -13.85 -3.89 35.60
C GLU A 94 -14.00 -5.24 34.92
N SER A 95 -14.99 -6.03 35.36
CA SER A 95 -15.34 -7.33 34.76
C SER A 95 -16.77 -7.40 34.22
N GLY A 96 -17.49 -6.28 34.30
CA GLY A 96 -18.87 -6.18 33.84
C GLY A 96 -19.52 -4.86 34.24
N PHE A 97 -20.77 -4.68 33.81
CA PHE A 97 -21.61 -3.53 34.17
C PHE A 97 -23.05 -3.99 34.44
N GLU A 98 -23.85 -3.12 35.05
CA GLU A 98 -25.23 -3.43 35.41
C GLU A 98 -26.20 -2.44 34.80
N VAL A 99 -27.30 -2.98 34.26
CA VAL A 99 -28.47 -2.20 33.84
C VAL A 99 -29.61 -2.49 34.81
N LYS A 100 -30.06 -1.47 35.53
CA LYS A 100 -31.16 -1.56 36.49
C LYS A 100 -32.34 -0.69 36.05
N PHE A 101 -33.52 -1.26 36.04
CA PHE A 101 -34.78 -0.54 35.91
C PHE A 101 -35.44 -0.43 37.28
N GLU A 102 -35.88 0.78 37.64
CA GLU A 102 -36.65 1.05 38.84
C GLU A 102 -38.00 1.66 38.43
N ILE A 103 -39.09 0.95 38.71
CA ILE A 103 -40.43 1.38 38.32
C ILE A 103 -41.41 1.33 39.50
N SER A 104 -42.43 2.20 39.47
CA SER A 104 -43.60 2.08 40.36
C SER A 104 -44.86 2.65 39.73
N ASN A 105 -46.02 2.11 40.14
CA ASN A 105 -47.36 2.51 39.67
C ASN A 105 -47.51 2.50 38.14
N GLY A 106 -47.01 1.44 37.51
CA GLY A 106 -47.19 1.19 36.09
C GLY A 106 -46.44 -0.06 35.64
N GLN A 107 -46.69 -0.44 34.39
CA GLN A 107 -46.07 -1.54 33.69
C GLN A 107 -44.98 -0.99 32.75
N LEU A 108 -43.80 -1.60 32.78
CA LEU A 108 -42.71 -1.35 31.83
C LEU A 108 -42.54 -2.57 30.94
N ASP A 109 -42.86 -2.42 29.66
CA ASP A 109 -42.59 -3.42 28.63
C ASP A 109 -41.26 -3.09 27.96
N LEU A 110 -40.35 -4.06 27.87
CA LEU A 110 -39.02 -3.94 27.27
C LEU A 110 -38.90 -4.86 26.06
N SER A 111 -38.30 -4.38 24.99
CA SER A 111 -38.00 -5.17 23.79
C SER A 111 -36.68 -4.72 23.16
N ASN A 112 -36.10 -5.57 22.30
CA ASN A 112 -34.87 -5.26 21.56
C ASN A 112 -33.71 -4.78 22.44
N MET A 113 -33.60 -5.34 23.65
CA MET A 113 -32.51 -4.97 24.56
C MET A 113 -31.22 -5.64 24.10
N ASP A 114 -30.29 -4.82 23.63
CA ASP A 114 -28.97 -5.25 23.18
C ASP A 114 -27.89 -4.31 23.72
N TYR A 115 -26.64 -4.70 23.52
CA TYR A 115 -25.51 -3.80 23.67
C TYR A 115 -24.47 -4.07 22.58
N SER A 116 -23.80 -3.00 22.17
CA SER A 116 -22.64 -3.05 21.30
C SER A 116 -21.41 -2.51 22.03
N TYR A 117 -20.24 -2.90 21.57
CA TYR A 117 -18.97 -2.43 22.10
C TYR A 117 -18.02 -2.06 20.97
N LEU A 118 -17.24 -1.01 21.18
CA LEU A 118 -16.18 -0.57 20.28
C LEU A 118 -14.87 -0.46 21.06
N PHE A 119 -13.88 -1.28 20.70
CA PHE A 119 -12.55 -1.22 21.30
C PHE A 119 -11.84 0.08 20.89
N LYS A 120 -11.37 0.84 21.87
CA LYS A 120 -10.56 2.03 21.63
C LYS A 120 -9.13 1.58 21.38
N CYS A 121 -8.71 1.53 20.12
CA CYS A 121 -7.35 1.21 19.69
C CYS A 121 -6.31 2.27 20.13
N ILE A 122 -6.27 2.62 21.42
CA ILE A 122 -5.39 3.61 22.03
C ILE A 122 -4.16 2.89 22.56
N GLU A 123 -2.99 3.21 22.03
CA GLU A 123 -1.73 2.63 22.45
C GLU A 123 -1.35 3.06 23.88
N ASN A 124 -0.84 2.11 24.65
CA ASN A 124 -0.31 2.30 26.00
C ASN A 124 1.23 2.26 25.94
N PRO A 125 1.97 3.30 26.41
CA PRO A 125 1.51 4.46 27.18
C PRO A 125 1.32 5.75 26.37
N SER A 126 1.51 5.72 25.05
CA SER A 126 1.56 6.94 24.24
C SER A 126 0.22 7.71 24.21
N GLY A 127 -0.91 7.01 24.35
CA GLY A 127 -2.24 7.59 24.18
C GLY A 127 -2.62 7.80 22.70
N ASN A 128 -1.80 7.32 21.77
CA ASN A 128 -2.05 7.46 20.35
C ASN A 128 -3.13 6.48 19.88
N ILE A 129 -4.03 6.91 19.00
CA ILE A 129 -4.97 5.98 18.35
C ILE A 129 -4.21 5.28 17.21
N VAL A 130 -3.92 4.00 17.39
CA VAL A 130 -3.16 3.16 16.45
C VAL A 130 -4.08 2.13 15.82
N LEU A 131 -4.56 2.48 14.62
CA LEU A 131 -5.33 1.59 13.75
C LEU A 131 -4.59 1.47 12.43
N GLN A 132 -3.79 0.43 12.28
CA GLN A 132 -2.88 0.24 11.15
C GLN A 132 -3.16 -1.08 10.44
N GLN A 133 -3.08 -1.03 9.11
CA GLN A 133 -2.91 -2.21 8.26
C GLN A 133 -1.61 -2.05 7.47
N GLU A 134 -0.90 -3.16 7.28
CA GLU A 134 0.28 -3.19 6.43
C GLU A 134 0.33 -4.45 5.59
N PHE A 135 0.91 -4.31 4.41
CA PHE A 135 1.31 -5.44 3.59
C PHE A 135 2.67 -5.17 2.96
N GLU A 136 3.43 -6.25 2.79
CA GLU A 136 4.79 -6.20 2.26
C GLU A 136 4.84 -6.97 0.94
N VAL A 137 5.50 -6.36 -0.04
CA VAL A 137 5.78 -6.97 -1.34
C VAL A 137 7.29 -7.09 -1.49
N SER A 138 7.79 -8.33 -1.53
CA SER A 138 9.17 -8.64 -1.81
C SER A 138 9.37 -8.93 -3.29
N TYR A 139 10.58 -8.69 -3.79
CA TYR A 139 10.94 -9.15 -5.13
C TYR A 139 10.83 -10.68 -5.21
N PRO A 140 10.14 -11.25 -6.22
CA PRO A 140 9.76 -12.67 -6.22
C PRO A 140 10.90 -13.63 -6.59
N TYR A 141 12.05 -13.13 -7.04
CA TYR A 141 13.19 -13.93 -7.48
C TYR A 141 14.43 -13.66 -6.66
N ASN A 142 15.46 -14.49 -6.81
CA ASN A 142 16.76 -14.20 -6.23
C ASN A 142 17.31 -12.92 -6.87
N PHE A 143 17.58 -11.94 -6.03
CA PHE A 143 18.17 -10.67 -6.45
C PHE A 143 19.70 -10.82 -6.47
N TYR A 144 20.30 -10.67 -7.66
CA TYR A 144 21.75 -10.67 -7.78
C TYR A 144 22.29 -9.28 -7.50
N ARG A 145 23.47 -9.21 -6.87
CA ARG A 145 24.15 -7.94 -6.64
C ARG A 145 24.33 -7.20 -7.95
N THR A 146 23.81 -5.98 -8.03
CA THR A 146 23.87 -5.19 -9.26
C THR A 146 24.14 -3.71 -9.00
N THR A 147 24.69 -3.07 -10.01
CA THR A 147 24.85 -1.61 -10.13
C THR A 147 24.02 -1.04 -11.27
N GLU A 148 23.10 -1.84 -11.83
CA GLU A 148 22.18 -1.41 -12.88
C GLU A 148 21.31 -0.23 -12.44
N HIS A 149 20.81 0.53 -13.42
CA HIS A 149 19.91 1.64 -13.17
C HIS A 149 18.47 1.14 -13.05
N LEU A 150 18.01 0.89 -11.83
CA LEU A 150 16.73 0.24 -11.55
C LEU A 150 15.72 1.23 -10.96
N LEU A 151 14.52 1.22 -11.53
CA LEU A 151 13.37 2.00 -11.10
C LEU A 151 12.25 1.06 -10.68
N VAL A 152 11.55 1.41 -9.60
CA VAL A 152 10.32 0.75 -9.17
C VAL A 152 9.17 1.71 -9.40
N ASP A 153 8.22 1.33 -10.23
CA ASP A 153 6.96 2.07 -10.40
C ASP A 153 5.83 1.38 -9.65
N ILE A 154 5.04 2.19 -8.97
CA ILE A 154 3.86 1.76 -8.22
C ILE A 154 2.68 2.55 -8.73
N ASP A 155 1.73 1.87 -9.36
CA ASP A 155 0.44 2.45 -9.73
C ASP A 155 -0.57 2.19 -8.60
N TYR A 156 -1.07 3.25 -7.99
CA TYR A 156 -1.97 3.13 -6.86
C TYR A 156 -3.06 4.22 -6.86
N SER A 157 -4.18 3.88 -6.22
CA SER A 157 -5.25 4.82 -5.88
C SER A 157 -5.51 4.77 -4.38
N PHE A 158 -5.30 5.92 -3.73
CA PHE A 158 -5.53 6.13 -2.32
C PHE A 158 -6.73 7.05 -2.12
N VAL A 159 -7.65 6.67 -1.24
CA VAL A 159 -8.80 7.46 -0.83
C VAL A 159 -8.72 7.72 0.66
N ASN A 160 -8.91 8.98 1.04
CA ASN A 160 -9.04 9.43 2.42
C ASN A 160 -10.35 10.21 2.59
N ASN A 161 -11.17 9.83 3.57
CA ASN A 161 -12.44 10.48 3.91
C ASN A 161 -12.39 11.01 5.36
N PRO A 162 -11.73 12.16 5.61
CA PRO A 162 -11.36 12.60 6.95
C PRO A 162 -12.53 12.59 7.94
N ASN A 163 -12.35 11.88 9.05
CA ASN A 163 -13.36 11.79 10.13
C ASN A 163 -13.06 12.70 11.34
N GLY A 164 -11.99 13.51 11.27
CA GLY A 164 -11.58 14.41 12.36
C GLY A 164 -10.75 13.74 13.46
N ILE A 165 -10.46 12.45 13.36
CA ILE A 165 -9.62 11.70 14.31
C ILE A 165 -8.17 11.66 13.78
N THR A 166 -7.21 11.93 14.67
CA THR A 166 -5.78 11.77 14.39
C THR A 166 -5.35 10.35 14.72
N TYR A 167 -4.89 9.63 13.71
CA TYR A 167 -4.34 8.28 13.85
C TYR A 167 -2.82 8.32 13.75
N TYR A 168 -2.19 7.34 14.38
CA TYR A 168 -0.75 7.12 14.33
C TYR A 168 -0.46 5.71 13.81
N ASN A 169 0.61 5.58 13.04
CA ASN A 169 1.18 4.29 12.72
C ASN A 169 2.10 3.81 13.85
N THR A 170 2.52 2.54 13.80
CA THR A 170 3.44 1.91 14.77
C THR A 170 4.83 2.53 14.80
N TYR A 171 5.13 3.44 13.87
CA TYR A 171 6.34 4.25 13.83
C TYR A 171 6.16 5.65 14.43
N GLY A 172 4.98 5.96 15.00
CA GLY A 172 4.64 7.25 15.60
C GLY A 172 4.34 8.38 14.60
N ARG A 173 4.10 8.06 13.32
CA ARG A 173 3.82 9.03 12.25
C ARG A 173 2.32 9.09 11.96
N THR A 174 1.84 10.23 11.46
CA THR A 174 0.41 10.52 11.25
C THR A 174 -0.02 10.54 9.78
N ASN A 175 0.88 10.20 8.86
CA ASN A 175 0.52 10.10 7.45
C ASN A 175 -0.46 8.94 7.26
N LYS A 176 -1.56 9.20 6.57
CA LYS A 176 -2.65 8.22 6.38
C LYS A 176 -2.23 7.03 5.50
N PHE A 177 -1.33 7.29 4.56
CA PHE A 177 -0.74 6.28 3.69
C PHE A 177 0.76 6.50 3.57
N GLU A 178 1.55 5.44 3.73
CA GLU A 178 3.00 5.44 3.52
C GLU A 178 3.44 4.26 2.67
N ILE A 179 4.39 4.52 1.76
CA ILE A 179 5.15 3.50 1.03
C ILE A 179 6.57 3.55 1.56
N ILE A 180 7.00 2.46 2.20
CA ILE A 180 8.33 2.33 2.78
C ILE A 180 9.15 1.40 1.87
N PHE A 181 10.10 1.97 1.16
CA PHE A 181 11.08 1.25 0.38
C PHE A 181 12.19 0.78 1.30
N GLN A 182 12.34 -0.53 1.42
CA GLN A 182 13.42 -1.14 2.19
C GLN A 182 14.43 -1.71 1.20
N VAL A 183 15.64 -1.17 1.20
CA VAL A 183 16.71 -1.47 0.24
C VAL A 183 17.86 -2.12 0.98
N LYS A 184 18.28 -3.31 0.54
CA LYS A 184 19.41 -4.02 1.12
C LYS A 184 20.69 -3.70 0.40
N ALA A 185 21.72 -3.31 1.14
CA ALA A 185 23.06 -3.09 0.62
C ALA A 185 24.12 -3.40 1.69
N ARG A 186 25.24 -3.98 1.30
CA ARG A 186 26.35 -4.35 2.22
C ARG A 186 25.91 -5.17 3.44
N GLY A 187 24.88 -6.01 3.31
CA GLY A 187 24.34 -6.85 4.38
C GLY A 187 23.29 -6.18 5.26
N GLU A 188 23.06 -4.87 5.13
CA GLU A 188 22.14 -4.09 5.96
C GLU A 188 20.91 -3.62 5.18
N TRP A 189 19.78 -3.44 5.87
CA TRP A 189 18.55 -2.87 5.30
C TRP A 189 18.47 -1.38 5.61
N TYR A 190 18.20 -0.59 4.57
CA TYR A 190 17.99 0.85 4.65
C TYR A 190 16.56 1.18 4.23
N GLU A 191 15.98 2.25 4.78
CA GLU A 191 14.59 2.62 4.50
C GLU A 191 14.47 4.01 3.87
N GLN A 192 13.56 4.15 2.92
CA GLN A 192 13.07 5.45 2.44
C GLN A 192 11.54 5.47 2.45
N VAL A 193 10.98 6.56 2.96
CA VAL A 193 9.54 6.71 3.14
C VAL A 193 9.01 7.72 2.13
N TYR A 194 8.01 7.31 1.37
CA TYR A 194 7.07 8.18 0.68
C TYR A 194 5.74 8.19 1.43
N ALA A 195 5.09 9.35 1.56
CA ALA A 195 3.92 9.49 2.42
C ALA A 195 2.86 10.44 1.83
N LYS A 196 1.58 10.13 2.11
CA LYS A 196 0.41 10.90 1.67
C LYS A 196 -0.65 10.95 2.77
N SER A 197 -1.40 12.06 2.80
CA SER A 197 -2.57 12.22 3.67
C SER A 197 -3.82 12.71 2.93
N THR A 198 -3.76 12.80 1.60
CA THR A 198 -4.87 13.27 0.76
C THR A 198 -5.13 12.26 -0.35
N SER A 199 -6.39 12.09 -0.72
CA SER A 199 -6.79 11.20 -1.82
C SER A 199 -6.02 11.52 -3.09
N THR A 200 -5.50 10.49 -3.74
CA THR A 200 -4.69 10.63 -4.94
C THR A 200 -4.73 9.34 -5.75
N ALA A 201 -4.58 9.45 -7.06
CA ALA A 201 -4.35 8.32 -7.94
C ALA A 201 -3.21 8.73 -8.87
N GLU A 202 -2.06 8.06 -8.74
CA GLU A 202 -0.84 8.41 -9.44
C GLU A 202 0.08 7.20 -9.57
N ILE A 203 1.05 7.32 -10.48
CA ILE A 203 2.20 6.41 -10.53
C ILE A 203 3.32 7.06 -9.73
N TYR A 204 3.78 6.37 -8.68
CA TYR A 204 4.97 6.77 -7.94
C TYR A 204 6.18 5.97 -8.43
N THR A 205 7.23 6.67 -8.87
CA THR A 205 8.49 6.06 -9.28
C THR A 205 9.54 6.25 -8.20
N PHE A 206 10.13 5.15 -7.76
CA PHE A 206 11.27 5.13 -6.86
C PHE A 206 12.54 4.72 -7.61
N ASP A 207 13.59 5.54 -7.50
CA ASP A 207 14.87 5.28 -8.12
C ASP A 207 15.83 4.59 -7.13
N LEU A 208 15.94 3.26 -7.28
CA LEU A 208 16.81 2.44 -6.44
C LEU A 208 18.27 2.84 -6.63
N SER A 209 18.67 3.23 -7.83
CA SER A 209 20.05 3.54 -8.16
C SER A 209 20.46 4.90 -7.61
N GLN A 210 19.58 5.90 -7.72
CA GLN A 210 19.76 7.19 -7.07
C GLN A 210 19.79 7.05 -5.54
N PHE A 211 19.02 6.12 -4.95
CA PHE A 211 19.12 5.79 -3.54
C PHE A 211 20.51 5.26 -3.16
N ILE A 212 21.04 4.30 -3.93
CA ILE A 212 22.39 3.73 -3.73
C ILE A 212 23.45 4.84 -3.82
N ILE A 213 23.38 5.69 -4.84
CA ILE A 213 24.32 6.81 -5.05
C ILE A 213 24.27 7.80 -3.90
N THR A 214 23.06 8.26 -3.53
CA THR A 214 22.85 9.28 -2.50
C THR A 214 23.36 8.81 -1.13
N ASN A 215 23.18 7.51 -0.82
CA ASN A 215 23.64 6.91 0.43
C ASN A 215 25.08 6.37 0.36
N GLN A 216 25.82 6.62 -0.72
CA GLN A 216 27.21 6.17 -0.92
C GLN A 216 27.39 4.64 -0.77
N LEU A 217 26.37 3.90 -1.20
CA LEU A 217 26.34 2.44 -1.19
C LEU A 217 27.02 1.90 -2.46
N ARG A 218 27.49 0.66 -2.45
CA ARG A 218 28.30 0.09 -3.56
C ARG A 218 27.47 -0.61 -4.62
N TYR A 219 26.46 -1.35 -4.18
CA TYR A 219 25.62 -2.18 -5.03
C TYR A 219 24.32 -2.45 -4.28
N LEU A 220 23.27 -2.72 -5.03
CA LEU A 220 22.00 -3.21 -4.54
C LEU A 220 22.10 -4.72 -4.31
N GLU A 221 21.62 -5.22 -3.17
CA GLU A 221 21.55 -6.66 -2.87
C GLU A 221 20.14 -7.20 -2.92
N ASP A 222 19.14 -6.40 -2.53
CA ASP A 222 17.73 -6.79 -2.47
C ASP A 222 16.87 -5.54 -2.26
N PHE A 223 15.57 -5.64 -2.48
CA PHE A 223 14.61 -4.62 -2.09
C PHE A 223 13.23 -5.22 -1.79
N LYS A 224 12.49 -4.53 -0.92
CA LYS A 224 11.08 -4.82 -0.63
C LYS A 224 10.33 -3.53 -0.35
N ILE A 225 9.02 -3.59 -0.51
CA ILE A 225 8.14 -2.43 -0.41
C ILE A 225 7.09 -2.76 0.63
N LYS A 226 7.00 -1.95 1.67
CA LYS A 226 5.94 -2.04 2.67
C LYS A 226 4.95 -0.90 2.47
N PHE A 227 3.68 -1.25 2.35
CA PHE A 227 2.58 -0.30 2.33
C PHE A 227 1.97 -0.25 3.72
N VAL A 228 1.82 0.95 4.26
CA VAL A 228 1.24 1.20 5.58
C VAL A 228 0.04 2.12 5.40
N LEU A 229 -1.11 1.66 5.87
CA LEU A 229 -2.37 2.40 5.85
C LEU A 229 -2.85 2.57 7.30
N ILE A 230 -3.26 3.78 7.67
CA ILE A 230 -3.79 4.04 9.02
C ILE A 230 -5.15 4.76 8.99
N GLY A 231 -5.98 4.39 9.96
CA GLY A 231 -7.33 4.94 10.13
C GLY A 231 -8.38 4.15 9.36
N GLU A 232 -9.59 4.13 9.91
CA GLU A 232 -10.77 3.50 9.29
C GLU A 232 -11.35 4.34 8.14
N ASP A 233 -10.87 5.57 8.00
CA ASP A 233 -11.28 6.54 6.99
C ASP A 233 -10.49 6.43 5.67
N THR A 234 -9.76 5.34 5.48
CA THR A 234 -8.80 5.18 4.39
C THR A 234 -9.01 3.90 3.58
N GLU A 235 -8.72 3.99 2.28
CA GLU A 235 -8.76 2.87 1.35
C GLU A 235 -7.59 2.99 0.36
N ILE A 236 -6.97 1.86 0.01
CA ILE A 236 -5.85 1.78 -0.94
C ILE A 236 -6.08 0.65 -1.94
N ILE A 237 -5.87 0.94 -3.21
CA ILE A 237 -5.78 -0.05 -4.28
C ILE A 237 -4.41 0.10 -4.91
N VAL A 238 -3.58 -0.94 -4.83
CA VAL A 238 -2.32 -1.02 -5.58
C VAL A 238 -2.58 -1.84 -6.84
N SER A 239 -2.66 -1.15 -7.98
CA SER A 239 -3.01 -1.74 -9.27
C SER A 239 -1.86 -2.54 -9.85
N SER A 240 -0.63 -2.01 -9.74
CA SER A 240 0.56 -2.72 -10.21
C SER A 240 1.83 -2.22 -9.53
N ILE A 241 2.83 -3.10 -9.48
CA ILE A 241 4.20 -2.80 -9.09
C ILE A 241 5.10 -3.37 -10.17
N SER A 242 5.96 -2.55 -10.76
CA SER A 242 6.89 -2.98 -11.81
C SER A 242 8.31 -2.54 -11.52
N LEU A 243 9.27 -3.44 -11.73
CA LEU A 243 10.70 -3.14 -11.76
C LEU A 243 11.11 -2.91 -13.22
N ARG A 244 11.69 -1.74 -13.51
CA ARG A 244 12.24 -1.42 -14.83
C ARG A 244 13.73 -1.16 -14.72
N ASN A 245 14.49 -1.65 -15.68
CA ASN A 245 15.87 -1.25 -15.88
C ASN A 245 15.90 -0.13 -16.94
N GLN A 246 16.44 1.03 -16.58
CA GLN A 246 16.66 2.16 -17.50
C GLN A 246 18.14 2.22 -17.89
N MET A 247 18.61 1.20 -18.60
CA MET A 247 19.90 1.24 -19.29
C MET A 247 19.68 1.73 -20.72
N GLU A 248 19.81 3.04 -20.97
CA GLU A 248 19.89 3.56 -22.34
C GLU A 248 21.28 3.27 -22.92
N ILE A 249 21.36 2.26 -23.80
CA ILE A 249 22.51 2.08 -24.69
C ILE A 249 22.49 3.22 -25.71
N LYS A 250 23.59 3.96 -25.85
CA LYS A 250 23.70 5.02 -26.85
C LYS A 250 24.42 4.50 -28.08
N GLU A 251 23.78 4.64 -29.23
CA GLU A 251 24.27 4.17 -30.50
C GLU A 251 24.63 5.37 -31.38
N PHE A 252 25.75 5.30 -32.09
CA PHE A 252 26.26 6.38 -32.95
C PHE A 252 26.80 5.80 -34.25
N TYR A 253 26.76 6.60 -35.31
CA TYR A 253 27.41 6.28 -36.58
C TYR A 253 28.23 7.47 -37.10
N ARG A 254 29.20 7.19 -37.97
CA ARG A 254 29.88 8.21 -38.80
C ARG A 254 30.21 7.66 -40.18
N ILE A 255 30.36 8.55 -41.14
CA ILE A 255 30.63 8.24 -42.54
C ILE A 255 32.07 8.65 -42.86
N ILE A 256 32.80 7.73 -43.49
CA ILE A 256 34.15 7.96 -44.00
C ILE A 256 34.06 7.92 -45.53
N ASP A 257 34.34 9.04 -46.17
CA ASP A 257 34.51 9.12 -47.62
C ASP A 257 35.88 8.55 -48.00
N LEU A 258 35.88 7.48 -48.80
CA LEU A 258 37.09 6.78 -49.21
C LEU A 258 37.73 7.39 -50.46
N GLU A 259 37.04 8.30 -51.16
CA GLU A 259 37.58 9.03 -52.30
C GLU A 259 38.31 10.30 -51.83
N SER A 260 37.72 11.05 -50.91
CA SER A 260 38.31 12.29 -50.38
C SER A 260 39.11 12.11 -49.09
N GLY A 261 38.92 11.00 -48.37
CA GLY A 261 39.47 10.78 -47.04
C GLY A 261 38.77 11.57 -45.93
N PHE A 262 37.65 12.24 -46.23
CA PHE A 262 36.87 12.98 -45.25
C PHE A 262 36.17 12.04 -44.25
N VAL A 263 36.18 12.41 -42.95
CA VAL A 263 35.52 11.66 -41.87
C VAL A 263 34.51 12.57 -41.19
N SER A 264 33.25 12.15 -41.11
CA SER A 264 32.21 12.92 -40.41
C SER A 264 32.36 12.83 -38.89
N GLU A 265 31.74 13.78 -38.19
CA GLU A 265 31.48 13.65 -36.75
C GLU A 265 30.59 12.44 -36.46
N TRP A 266 30.62 11.99 -35.20
CA TRP A 266 29.69 10.98 -34.70
C TRP A 266 28.28 11.56 -34.58
N ILE A 267 27.31 10.87 -35.17
CA ILE A 267 25.89 11.22 -35.16
C ILE A 267 25.14 10.13 -34.40
N GLU A 268 24.21 10.52 -33.53
CA GLU A 268 23.39 9.56 -32.78
C GLU A 268 22.51 8.75 -33.73
N PHE A 269 22.55 7.42 -33.58
CA PHE A 269 21.76 6.49 -34.36
C PHE A 269 20.41 6.29 -33.69
N ASN A 270 19.34 6.76 -34.35
CA ASN A 270 17.97 6.52 -33.90
C ASN A 270 17.26 5.56 -34.85
N SER A 271 17.08 4.32 -34.39
CA SER A 271 16.46 3.22 -35.13
C SER A 271 14.98 3.44 -35.47
N GLY A 272 14.32 4.42 -34.85
CA GLY A 272 12.96 4.84 -35.21
C GLY A 272 12.89 5.76 -36.43
N THR A 273 14.03 6.36 -36.82
CA THR A 273 14.11 7.34 -37.92
C THR A 273 15.03 6.93 -39.06
N ILE A 274 16.00 6.05 -38.80
CA ILE A 274 16.99 5.59 -39.78
C ILE A 274 16.71 4.11 -40.07
N LEU A 275 16.08 3.84 -41.21
CA LEU A 275 15.64 2.50 -41.60
C LEU A 275 16.37 1.99 -42.86
N LYS A 276 16.94 2.89 -43.65
CA LYS A 276 17.65 2.59 -44.90
C LYS A 276 18.82 3.55 -45.10
N LEU A 277 19.75 3.18 -45.98
CA LEU A 277 20.96 3.97 -46.25
C LEU A 277 20.66 5.42 -46.69
N SER A 278 19.59 5.64 -47.44
CA SER A 278 19.20 6.99 -47.88
C SER A 278 18.81 7.92 -46.71
N ASP A 279 18.53 7.37 -45.53
CA ASP A 279 18.18 8.16 -44.35
C ASP A 279 19.42 8.75 -43.67
N LEU A 280 20.63 8.28 -44.02
CA LEU A 280 21.92 8.77 -43.51
C LEU A 280 22.41 10.07 -44.19
N ALA A 281 21.51 10.80 -44.85
CA ALA A 281 21.80 11.98 -45.67
C ALA A 281 22.68 11.67 -46.91
N TYR A 282 23.45 12.66 -47.41
CA TYR A 282 24.27 12.51 -48.61
C TYR A 282 25.44 11.54 -48.37
N LEU A 283 25.47 10.46 -49.15
CA LEU A 283 26.52 9.45 -49.11
C LEU A 283 27.47 9.60 -50.31
N PRO A 284 28.81 9.57 -50.11
CA PRO A 284 29.79 9.52 -51.19
C PRO A 284 29.64 8.27 -52.07
N ASN A 285 30.30 8.25 -53.23
CA ASN A 285 30.28 7.07 -54.12
C ASN A 285 31.00 5.85 -53.52
N LYS A 286 32.06 6.09 -52.74
CA LYS A 286 32.77 5.07 -51.96
C LYS A 286 32.88 5.53 -50.53
N PHE A 287 32.26 4.81 -49.61
CA PHE A 287 32.30 5.15 -48.20
C PHE A 287 32.39 3.90 -47.32
N THR A 288 32.83 4.12 -46.08
CA THR A 288 32.73 3.19 -44.96
C THR A 288 31.82 3.82 -43.91
N ILE A 289 30.98 3.01 -43.27
CA ILE A 289 30.26 3.44 -42.05
C ILE A 289 30.99 2.84 -40.86
N GLU A 290 31.29 3.68 -39.88
CA GLU A 290 31.68 3.22 -38.56
C GLU A 290 30.52 3.39 -37.61
N TYR A 291 30.37 2.40 -36.75
CA TYR A 291 29.32 2.30 -35.77
C TYR A 291 29.94 2.22 -34.39
N LYS A 292 29.44 3.03 -33.46
CA LYS A 292 29.90 3.07 -32.08
C LYS A 292 28.73 2.84 -31.14
N VAL A 293 28.93 1.93 -30.20
CA VAL A 293 28.02 1.73 -29.07
C VAL A 293 28.74 2.19 -27.82
N ILE A 294 28.06 3.01 -27.02
CA ILE A 294 28.49 3.40 -25.69
C ILE A 294 27.57 2.73 -24.69
N ASP A 295 28.15 1.89 -23.84
CA ASP A 295 27.40 1.26 -22.75
C ASP A 295 27.13 2.27 -21.61
N PRO A 296 26.23 1.95 -20.67
CA PRO A 296 25.94 2.83 -19.54
C PRO A 296 27.12 3.10 -18.59
N ALA A 297 28.18 2.30 -18.66
CA ALA A 297 29.43 2.50 -17.92
C ALA A 297 30.43 3.40 -18.66
N GLY A 298 30.09 3.87 -19.87
CA GLY A 298 30.93 4.70 -20.71
C GLY A 298 31.97 3.92 -21.50
N ASN A 299 31.89 2.59 -21.56
CA ASN A 299 32.77 1.80 -22.40
C ASN A 299 32.32 1.93 -23.86
N GLU A 300 33.29 2.17 -24.73
CA GLU A 300 33.05 2.35 -26.17
C GLU A 300 33.48 1.10 -26.95
N ALA A 301 32.61 0.63 -27.84
CA ALA A 301 32.94 -0.37 -28.84
C ALA A 301 32.68 0.21 -30.23
N THR A 302 33.67 0.16 -31.13
CA THR A 302 33.56 0.68 -32.50
C THR A 302 33.79 -0.44 -33.51
N VAL A 303 32.91 -0.55 -34.52
CA VAL A 303 33.02 -1.51 -35.63
C VAL A 303 32.87 -0.76 -36.97
N SER A 304 33.62 -1.13 -37.99
CA SER A 304 33.64 -0.47 -39.31
C SER A 304 33.23 -1.45 -40.41
N THR A 305 32.33 -1.05 -41.32
CA THR A 305 31.88 -1.88 -42.45
C THR A 305 31.98 -1.15 -43.78
N TYR A 306 32.57 -1.82 -44.78
CA TYR A 306 32.79 -1.29 -46.13
C TYR A 306 31.56 -1.49 -47.02
N ASN A 307 31.16 -0.47 -47.79
CA ASN A 307 30.02 -0.55 -48.71
C ASN A 307 30.39 -1.34 -49.98
N GLY A 308 30.19 -2.66 -49.94
CA GLY A 308 30.26 -3.55 -51.10
C GLY A 308 28.95 -3.66 -51.92
N GLY A 309 27.93 -2.81 -51.66
CA GLY A 309 26.65 -2.82 -52.39
C GLY A 309 25.46 -3.32 -51.56
N PHE A 310 25.06 -2.58 -50.52
CA PHE A 310 23.93 -2.93 -49.65
C PHE A 310 22.77 -1.94 -49.78
N GLU A 311 21.53 -2.38 -49.51
CA GLU A 311 20.32 -1.52 -49.57
C GLU A 311 19.72 -1.17 -48.18
N TYR A 312 20.05 -1.92 -47.13
CA TYR A 312 19.44 -1.80 -45.79
C TYR A 312 20.47 -1.84 -44.64
N LEU A 313 20.15 -1.19 -43.53
CA LEU A 313 20.94 -1.21 -42.28
C LEU A 313 20.16 -2.01 -41.21
N GLY A 314 20.76 -3.09 -40.71
CA GLY A 314 20.22 -3.83 -39.56
C GLY A 314 20.70 -3.27 -38.24
N PHE A 315 19.90 -3.37 -37.17
CA PHE A 315 20.25 -2.99 -35.80
C PHE A 315 20.59 -4.22 -34.95
N SER A 316 21.11 -4.03 -33.73
CA SER A 316 21.44 -5.14 -32.83
C SER A 316 20.18 -5.80 -32.27
N THR A 317 20.02 -7.11 -32.46
CA THR A 317 19.00 -7.91 -31.76
C THR A 317 19.64 -8.56 -30.54
N GLU A 318 19.14 -8.29 -29.34
CA GLU A 318 19.47 -9.10 -28.16
C GLU A 318 19.00 -10.54 -28.39
N LYS A 319 19.95 -11.47 -28.52
CA LYS A 319 19.65 -12.88 -28.66
C LYS A 319 19.70 -13.53 -27.28
N THR A 320 18.61 -14.16 -26.85
CA THR A 320 18.58 -14.99 -25.63
C THR A 320 19.57 -16.14 -25.77
N LEU A 321 20.54 -16.22 -24.85
CA LEU A 321 21.56 -17.27 -24.82
C LEU A 321 21.04 -18.49 -24.04
N THR A 322 21.01 -19.65 -24.69
CA THR A 322 20.79 -20.94 -24.03
C THR A 322 22.15 -21.50 -23.61
N TRP A 323 22.33 -21.70 -22.31
CA TRP A 323 23.61 -22.05 -21.69
C TRP A 323 23.89 -23.55 -21.83
N THR A 324 25.06 -23.91 -22.37
CA THR A 324 25.52 -25.32 -22.37
C THR A 324 26.91 -25.53 -21.78
N ASP A 325 27.63 -24.51 -21.29
CA ASP A 325 28.88 -24.74 -20.55
C ASP A 325 29.38 -23.53 -19.74
N ASP A 326 30.17 -23.78 -18.68
CA ASP A 326 30.56 -22.85 -17.61
C ASP A 326 31.90 -22.11 -17.86
N ASN A 327 32.38 -22.01 -19.10
CA ASN A 327 33.59 -21.26 -19.44
C ASN A 327 33.25 -20.07 -20.36
N ILE A 328 33.23 -18.86 -19.79
CA ILE A 328 33.13 -17.61 -20.53
C ILE A 328 34.54 -17.04 -20.72
N ASP A 329 35.01 -17.04 -21.97
CA ASP A 329 36.21 -16.29 -22.38
C ASP A 329 35.78 -14.92 -22.93
N LEU A 330 35.89 -13.89 -22.09
CA LEU A 330 35.54 -12.49 -22.43
C LEU A 330 36.51 -11.84 -23.44
N ASN A 331 37.56 -12.54 -23.88
CA ASN A 331 38.55 -12.03 -24.85
C ASN A 331 38.61 -12.87 -26.13
N SER A 332 37.66 -13.80 -26.33
CA SER A 332 37.57 -14.60 -27.54
C SER A 332 37.16 -13.73 -28.74
N VAL A 333 38.06 -13.56 -29.70
CA VAL A 333 37.85 -12.88 -31.00
C VAL A 333 37.03 -13.72 -32.00
N SER A 334 36.30 -14.74 -31.53
CA SER A 334 35.37 -15.50 -32.37
C SER A 334 34.06 -14.73 -32.52
N GLN A 335 33.94 -14.04 -33.66
CA GLN A 335 32.84 -13.36 -34.37
C GLN A 335 31.34 -13.55 -34.03
N ILE A 336 30.93 -14.04 -32.86
CA ILE A 336 29.51 -14.36 -32.58
C ILE A 336 28.86 -13.47 -31.50
N ASP A 337 29.59 -12.50 -30.94
CA ASP A 337 28.98 -11.48 -30.08
C ASP A 337 28.60 -10.23 -30.90
N ARG A 338 27.29 -9.93 -30.88
CA ARG A 338 26.63 -8.78 -31.54
C ARG A 338 27.16 -8.48 -32.95
N THR A 339 26.80 -9.34 -33.90
CA THR A 339 27.02 -9.06 -35.31
C THR A 339 25.99 -8.04 -35.81
N LEU A 340 26.45 -6.94 -36.41
CA LEU A 340 25.62 -6.14 -37.31
C LEU A 340 25.25 -7.02 -38.51
N SER A 341 24.02 -7.51 -38.56
CA SER A 341 23.57 -8.35 -39.68
C SER A 341 23.01 -7.47 -40.78
N ILE A 342 23.66 -7.46 -41.93
CA ILE A 342 23.16 -6.83 -43.15
C ILE A 342 22.55 -7.93 -44.01
N THR A 343 21.23 -7.90 -44.17
CA THR A 343 20.51 -8.87 -44.99
C THR A 343 20.47 -8.38 -46.44
N ALA A 344 21.00 -9.15 -47.37
CA ALA A 344 20.81 -8.92 -48.79
C ALA A 344 19.52 -9.61 -49.25
N ASP A 345 18.60 -8.87 -49.89
CA ASP A 345 17.61 -9.45 -50.78
C ASP A 345 18.05 -9.12 -52.21
N PHE A 346 18.56 -10.12 -52.93
CA PHE A 346 18.93 -9.98 -54.34
C PHE A 346 17.72 -10.20 -55.27
N GLY A 347 16.55 -9.68 -54.90
CA GLY A 347 15.34 -9.75 -55.72
C GLY A 347 14.94 -11.16 -56.16
N GLY A 348 15.26 -12.18 -55.35
CA GLY A 348 14.91 -13.57 -55.63
C GLY A 348 15.73 -14.30 -56.71
N ILE A 349 16.98 -13.92 -57.02
CA ILE A 349 17.82 -14.68 -57.95
C ILE A 349 18.69 -15.71 -57.17
N PRO A 350 18.55 -17.03 -57.40
CA PRO A 350 19.38 -18.02 -56.73
C PRO A 350 20.73 -18.17 -57.41
N ASN A 351 21.81 -18.02 -56.62
CA ASN A 351 23.22 -18.33 -56.90
C ASN A 351 23.85 -17.76 -58.18
N LEU A 352 24.91 -17.00 -58.01
CA LEU A 352 26.13 -17.15 -58.81
C LEU A 352 27.34 -17.03 -57.87
N ASP A 353 28.33 -17.89 -58.12
CA ASP A 353 29.54 -18.17 -57.33
C ASP A 353 30.28 -16.97 -56.72
#